data_AF-A9YH04-F1
#
_entry.id   AF-A9YH04-F1
#
_cell.length_a   1.000
_cell.length_b   1.000
_cell.length_c   1.000
_cell.angle_alpha   90.00
_cell.angle_beta   90.00
_cell.angle_gamma   90.00
#
_symmetry.space_group_name_H-M   'P 1'
#
loop_
_entity.id
_entity.type
_entity.pdbx_description
1 polymer ?
#
loop_
_entity_poly.entity_id
_entity_poly.type
_entity_poly.pdbx_seq_one_letter_code
_entity_poly.pdbx_strand_id
1 'polypeptide(L)'
;ALANIGDLNKDNCEDLAVGAPYEGNGVVYIYLGSSQGLNSKPAQKIQASELGGTIPNGQPIRTFGISISGNTDLDDNSYPDVVIGAFNSSAAVILLARPIISIQTSVQRKELHNMDPNTPGCLDDPASNLTCFTFRACCSIEPYDEKNKELRLAYSVEAETFDHLKKFSRVFFFDRENKRTNVLTRVVRVHTNGSTECQAVTGYIKANTRDIQTPVRFRLKYSLVEPPLADSALVRLNPILD
;
A
#
# COMPACT_ATOMS: atom_id res chain seq x y z
N ALA A 1 20.14 1.26 22.88
CA ALA A 1 19.19 0.52 23.73
C ALA A 1 18.75 -0.76 23.03
N LEU A 2 18.18 -1.71 23.78
CA LEU A 2 17.44 -2.86 23.24
C LEU A 2 16.13 -2.96 24.03
N ALA A 3 15.00 -3.06 23.34
CA ALA A 3 13.67 -3.10 23.95
C ALA A 3 12.75 -4.07 23.21
N ASN A 4 12.04 -4.91 23.97
CA ASN A 4 10.85 -5.60 23.48
C ASN A 4 9.74 -4.56 23.33
N ILE A 5 9.12 -4.50 22.15
CA ILE A 5 8.12 -3.50 21.79
C ILE A 5 6.73 -4.11 21.57
N GLY A 6 6.53 -5.36 21.98
CA GLY A 6 5.30 -6.11 21.75
C GLY A 6 5.19 -6.62 20.32
N ASP A 7 4.00 -7.00 19.91
CA ASP A 7 3.68 -7.47 18.57
C ASP A 7 3.15 -6.28 17.73
N LEU A 8 4.03 -5.59 17.00
CA LEU A 8 3.70 -4.39 16.24
C LEU A 8 2.89 -4.68 14.98
N ASN A 9 3.01 -5.88 14.40
CA ASN A 9 2.31 -6.26 13.18
C ASN A 9 1.15 -7.24 13.40
N LYS A 10 0.87 -7.61 14.65
CA LYS A 10 -0.17 -8.56 15.06
C LYS A 10 -0.04 -9.95 14.43
N ASP A 11 1.19 -10.41 14.21
CA ASP A 11 1.45 -11.74 13.66
C ASP A 11 1.57 -12.84 14.74
N ASN A 12 1.35 -12.49 16.01
CA ASN A 12 1.51 -13.29 17.23
C ASN A 12 2.96 -13.56 17.63
N CYS A 13 3.92 -12.81 17.09
CA CYS A 13 5.32 -12.83 17.52
C CYS A 13 5.71 -11.48 18.11
N GLU A 14 6.48 -11.47 19.21
CA GLU A 14 6.99 -10.21 19.76
C GLU A 14 8.16 -9.68 18.94
N ASP A 15 8.22 -8.36 18.82
CA ASP A 15 9.16 -7.59 18.03
C ASP A 15 10.21 -6.89 18.91
N LEU A 16 11.30 -6.47 18.26
CA LEU A 16 12.46 -5.87 18.92
C LEU A 16 12.84 -4.52 18.31
N ALA A 17 13.02 -3.52 19.17
CA ALA A 17 13.67 -2.26 18.82
C ALA A 17 15.13 -2.24 19.29
N VAL A 18 16.03 -1.84 18.39
CA VAL A 18 17.45 -1.66 18.68
C VAL A 18 17.87 -0.24 18.33
N GLY A 19 18.34 0.51 19.33
CA GLY A 19 18.77 1.89 19.16
C GLY A 19 20.27 2.03 18.93
N ALA A 20 20.63 2.79 17.89
CA ALA A 20 21.99 3.21 17.52
C ALA A 20 22.11 4.74 17.66
N PRO A 21 22.21 5.27 18.90
CA PRO A 21 22.10 6.71 19.18
C PRO A 21 23.20 7.60 18.59
N TYR A 22 24.30 7.00 18.13
CA TYR A 22 25.44 7.70 17.55
C TYR A 22 25.60 7.46 16.04
N GLU A 23 24.67 6.73 15.41
CA GLU A 23 24.60 6.66 13.95
C GLU A 23 23.94 7.94 13.43
N GLY A 24 24.74 8.88 12.92
CA GLY A 24 24.27 10.22 12.58
C GLY A 24 23.71 10.96 13.79
N ASN A 25 22.44 11.37 13.71
CA ASN A 25 21.72 12.02 14.82
C ASN A 25 21.00 11.02 15.76
N GLY A 26 21.12 9.72 15.46
CA GLY A 26 20.49 8.61 16.15
C GLY A 26 19.48 7.89 15.25
N VAL A 27 19.48 6.57 15.36
CA VAL A 27 18.66 5.64 14.58
C VAL A 27 18.03 4.60 15.51
N VAL A 28 16.80 4.19 15.21
CA VAL A 28 16.18 2.99 15.78
C VAL A 28 15.84 2.01 14.67
N TYR A 29 16.24 0.76 14.87
CA TYR A 29 15.94 -0.36 13.98
C TYR A 29 14.83 -1.20 14.60
N ILE A 30 13.84 -1.55 13.79
CA ILE A 30 12.74 -2.45 14.16
C ILE A 30 12.98 -3.80 13.50
N TYR A 31 13.03 -4.85 14.31
CA TYR A 31 13.18 -6.24 13.88
C TYR A 31 11.90 -6.98 14.25
N LEU A 32 11.27 -7.58 13.24
CA LEU A 32 10.06 -8.36 13.47
C LEU A 32 10.38 -9.76 13.97
N GLY A 33 9.58 -10.24 14.91
CA GLY A 33 9.56 -11.62 15.33
C GLY A 33 9.08 -12.54 14.21
N SER A 34 9.21 -13.84 14.43
CA SER A 34 8.58 -14.86 13.62
C SER A 34 8.52 -16.18 14.39
N SER A 35 7.74 -17.13 13.89
CA SER A 35 7.73 -18.51 14.42
C SER A 35 9.10 -19.20 14.43
N GLN A 36 10.07 -18.70 13.64
CA GLN A 36 11.44 -19.23 13.57
C GLN A 36 12.43 -18.42 14.43
N GLY A 37 11.95 -17.44 15.18
CA GLY A 37 12.77 -16.48 15.94
C GLY A 37 12.86 -15.12 15.26
N LEU A 38 13.77 -14.28 15.74
CA LEU A 38 13.92 -12.90 15.28
C LEU A 38 14.45 -12.84 13.84
N ASN A 39 13.79 -12.04 12.99
CA ASN A 39 14.30 -11.76 11.66
C ASN A 39 15.65 -11.02 11.74
N SER A 40 16.64 -11.48 10.98
CA SER A 40 18.00 -10.88 11.02
C SER A 40 18.11 -9.54 10.29
N LYS A 41 17.14 -9.21 9.44
CA LYS A 41 17.06 -7.94 8.73
C LYS A 41 16.01 -7.06 9.39
N PRO A 42 16.31 -5.77 9.64
CA PRO A 42 15.31 -4.86 10.18
C PRO A 42 14.21 -4.63 9.14
N ALA A 43 12.96 -4.68 9.58
CA ALA A 43 11.80 -4.34 8.77
C ALA A 43 11.66 -2.83 8.57
N GLN A 44 12.11 -2.04 9.55
CA GLN A 44 12.12 -0.59 9.49
C GLN A 44 13.38 -0.01 10.10
N LYS A 45 13.93 1.02 9.44
CA LYS A 45 14.98 1.89 9.96
C LYS A 45 14.38 3.27 10.15
N ILE A 46 14.44 3.81 11.36
CA ILE A 46 13.84 5.10 11.72
C ILE A 46 14.96 6.04 12.10
N GLN A 47 15.23 7.03 11.24
CA GLN A 47 16.27 8.02 11.49
C GLN A 47 15.66 9.27 12.11
N ALA A 48 16.30 9.85 13.12
CA ALA A 48 15.80 11.10 13.72
C ALA A 48 15.56 12.21 12.68
N SER A 49 16.39 12.26 11.63
CA SER A 49 16.27 13.22 10.52
C SER A 49 15.01 13.05 9.66
N GLU A 50 14.44 11.84 9.60
CA GLU A 50 13.20 11.57 8.84
C GLU A 50 11.97 12.09 9.59
N LEU A 51 12.09 12.32 10.90
CA LEU A 51 11.02 12.81 11.78
C LEU A 51 11.02 14.36 11.88
N GLY A 52 11.51 15.05 10.85
CA GLY A 52 11.76 16.49 10.85
C GLY A 52 13.11 16.89 11.46
N GLY A 53 13.77 15.99 12.19
CA GLY A 53 15.16 16.14 12.62
C GLY A 53 15.40 17.17 13.72
N THR A 54 14.38 17.93 14.11
CA THR A 54 14.50 19.02 15.09
C THR A 54 13.42 18.94 16.16
N ILE A 55 13.77 19.41 17.35
CA ILE A 55 12.80 19.66 18.43
C ILE A 55 12.12 21.03 18.22
N PRO A 56 11.02 21.37 18.95
CA PRO A 56 10.24 22.59 18.70
C PRO A 56 11.03 23.91 18.75
N ASN A 57 12.18 23.96 19.42
CA ASN A 57 13.06 25.13 19.45
C ASN A 57 14.03 25.23 18.24
N GLY A 58 13.88 24.34 17.25
CA GLY A 58 14.68 24.32 16.01
C GLY A 58 16.03 23.59 16.13
N GLN A 59 16.41 23.09 17.31
CA GLN A 59 17.66 22.36 17.46
C GLN A 59 17.57 20.94 16.92
N PRO A 60 18.65 20.39 16.32
CA PRO A 60 18.67 19.00 15.90
C PRO A 60 18.46 18.02 17.05
N ILE A 61 17.67 16.98 16.80
CA ILE A 61 17.60 15.82 17.68
C ILE A 61 18.98 15.13 17.70
N ARG A 62 19.44 14.73 18.88
CA ARG A 62 20.70 14.00 19.09
C ARG A 62 20.47 12.85 20.06
N THR A 63 21.27 11.79 19.94
CA THR A 63 21.19 10.59 20.80
C THR A 63 19.84 9.88 20.75
N PHE A 64 19.09 10.04 19.66
CA PHE A 64 17.82 9.35 19.44
C PHE A 64 18.04 7.83 19.43
N GLY A 65 17.31 7.10 20.27
CA GLY A 65 17.47 5.65 20.43
C GLY A 65 18.37 5.23 21.61
N ILE A 66 18.79 6.18 22.45
CA ILE A 66 19.60 5.89 23.65
C ILE A 66 18.83 5.10 24.71
N SER A 67 17.53 5.35 24.82
CA SER A 67 16.56 4.62 25.63
C SER A 67 15.30 4.40 24.79
N ILE A 68 14.66 3.25 24.96
CA ILE A 68 13.46 2.87 24.22
C ILE A 68 12.52 2.16 25.19
N SER A 69 11.24 2.47 25.13
CA SER A 69 10.16 1.75 25.79
C SER A 69 9.04 1.53 24.76
N GLY A 70 8.39 0.37 24.79
CA GLY A 70 7.26 0.07 23.91
C GLY A 70 6.28 -0.88 24.57
N ASN A 71 5.56 -1.68 23.77
CA ASN A 71 4.58 -2.64 24.24
C ASN A 71 3.42 -2.00 25.02
N THR A 72 3.02 -0.78 24.63
CA THR A 72 1.87 -0.08 25.21
C THR A 72 1.19 0.71 24.11
N ASP A 73 -0.10 0.49 23.94
CA ASP A 73 -0.96 1.29 23.06
C ASP A 73 -1.30 2.62 23.76
N LEU A 74 -0.82 3.72 23.17
CA LEU A 74 -0.97 5.08 23.70
C LEU A 74 -2.11 5.84 23.03
N ASP A 75 -2.58 5.39 21.86
CA ASP A 75 -3.59 6.07 21.08
C ASP A 75 -4.92 5.32 20.97
N ASP A 76 -5.04 4.13 21.57
CA ASP A 76 -6.22 3.24 21.58
C ASP A 76 -6.59 2.75 20.17
N ASN A 77 -5.56 2.41 19.37
CA ASN A 77 -5.72 1.78 18.05
C ASN A 77 -5.47 0.26 18.08
N SER A 78 -5.26 -0.31 19.27
CA SER A 78 -4.97 -1.72 19.53
C SER A 78 -3.60 -2.22 19.05
N TYR A 79 -2.69 -1.35 18.61
CA TYR A 79 -1.30 -1.70 18.29
C TYR A 79 -0.36 -1.09 19.33
N PRO A 80 0.71 -1.79 19.73
CA PRO A 80 1.65 -1.23 20.68
C PRO A 80 2.46 -0.09 20.04
N ASP A 81 2.68 0.99 20.80
CA ASP A 81 3.47 2.14 20.37
C ASP A 81 4.88 2.12 20.97
N VAL A 82 5.73 3.03 20.48
CA VAL A 82 7.14 3.12 20.91
C VAL A 82 7.50 4.54 21.31
N VAL A 83 8.12 4.67 22.50
CA VAL A 83 8.71 5.91 23.01
C VAL A 83 10.22 5.82 22.98
N ILE A 84 10.86 6.81 22.38
CA ILE A 84 12.31 6.85 22.13
C ILE A 84 12.91 8.08 22.79
N GLY A 85 13.90 7.88 23.65
CA GLY A 85 14.64 8.96 24.30
C GLY A 85 15.73 9.54 23.41
N ALA A 86 15.94 10.85 23.56
CA ALA A 86 17.00 11.65 22.94
C ALA A 86 17.57 12.62 23.98
N PHE A 87 18.26 12.09 24.99
CA PHE A 87 18.60 12.85 26.21
C PHE A 87 19.47 14.09 25.97
N ASN A 88 20.40 14.07 25.01
CA ASN A 88 21.21 15.24 24.66
C ASN A 88 20.40 16.39 24.03
N SER A 89 19.15 16.12 23.63
CA SER A 89 18.20 17.12 23.15
C SER A 89 17.10 17.41 24.19
N SER A 90 17.20 16.87 25.42
CA SER A 90 16.17 16.95 26.45
C SER A 90 14.77 16.59 25.93
N ALA A 91 14.70 15.58 25.04
CA ALA A 91 13.50 15.24 24.31
C ALA A 91 13.21 13.73 24.35
N ALA A 92 11.93 13.41 24.17
CA ALA A 92 11.44 12.08 23.87
C ALA A 92 10.53 12.16 22.63
N VAL A 93 10.53 11.12 21.82
CA VAL A 93 9.73 11.00 20.61
C VAL A 93 8.78 9.82 20.79
N ILE A 94 7.51 10.04 20.50
CA ILE A 94 6.49 8.99 20.49
C ILE A 94 6.24 8.63 19.02
N LEU A 95 6.30 7.35 18.71
CA LEU A 95 5.94 6.79 17.41
C LEU A 95 4.70 5.92 17.61
N LEU A 96 3.62 6.34 16.96
CA LEU A 96 2.35 5.62 16.98
C LEU A 96 2.33 4.59 15.85
N ALA A 97 2.02 3.35 16.19
CA ALA A 97 1.87 2.27 15.23
C ALA A 97 0.63 2.51 14.35
N ARG A 98 0.69 2.06 13.09
CA ARG A 98 -0.43 2.17 12.15
C ARG A 98 -1.14 0.82 12.09
N PRO A 99 -2.48 0.79 12.10
CA PRO A 99 -3.19 -0.46 11.88
C PRO A 99 -2.83 -1.10 10.55
N ILE A 100 -2.67 -2.42 10.52
CA ILE A 100 -2.38 -3.18 9.30
C ILE A 100 -3.69 -3.68 8.70
N ILE A 101 -3.85 -3.50 7.40
CA ILE A 101 -5.02 -3.97 6.64
C ILE A 101 -4.60 -4.76 5.41
N SER A 102 -5.42 -5.73 5.02
CA SER A 102 -5.24 -6.47 3.76
C SER A 102 -6.34 -6.08 2.77
N ILE A 103 -5.96 -5.87 1.50
CA ILE A 103 -6.93 -5.67 0.41
C ILE A 103 -7.22 -7.03 -0.22
N GLN A 104 -8.45 -7.50 -0.06
CA GLN A 104 -8.92 -8.65 -0.82
C GLN A 104 -9.26 -8.18 -2.24
N THR A 105 -8.74 -8.88 -3.25
CA THR A 105 -8.96 -8.52 -4.65
C THR A 105 -9.59 -9.67 -5.40
N SER A 106 -10.52 -9.37 -6.31
CA SER A 106 -11.11 -10.35 -7.20
C SER A 106 -11.41 -9.75 -8.56
N VAL A 107 -11.48 -10.60 -9.58
CA VAL A 107 -11.85 -10.20 -10.93
C VAL A 107 -13.11 -10.94 -11.32
N GLN A 108 -14.21 -10.19 -11.43
CA GLN A 108 -15.47 -10.75 -11.92
C GLN A 108 -15.48 -10.64 -13.45
N ARG A 109 -15.80 -11.76 -14.10
CA ARG A 109 -15.77 -11.91 -15.55
C ARG A 109 -17.18 -12.19 -16.03
N LYS A 110 -17.70 -11.38 -16.95
CA LYS A 110 -18.88 -11.76 -17.73
C LYS A 110 -18.47 -12.46 -19.03
N GLU A 111 -17.37 -12.05 -19.67
CA GLU A 111 -16.98 -12.52 -21.02
C GLU A 111 -15.45 -12.56 -21.21
N LEU A 112 -14.75 -13.62 -20.80
CA LEU A 112 -13.28 -13.72 -20.96
C LEU A 112 -12.77 -15.04 -21.53
N HIS A 113 -13.65 -15.85 -22.13
CA HIS A 113 -13.24 -17.11 -22.76
C HIS A 113 -13.56 -17.06 -24.25
N ASN A 114 -12.56 -17.37 -25.07
CA ASN A 114 -12.64 -17.51 -26.53
C ASN A 114 -13.18 -16.28 -27.27
N MET A 115 -12.59 -15.11 -27.01
CA MET A 115 -12.85 -13.90 -27.80
C MET A 115 -12.27 -14.06 -29.20
N ASP A 116 -13.08 -13.80 -30.22
CA ASP A 116 -12.60 -13.67 -31.60
C ASP A 116 -12.02 -12.26 -31.80
N PRO A 117 -10.70 -12.11 -32.03
CA PRO A 117 -10.08 -10.82 -32.28
C PRO A 117 -10.60 -10.09 -33.51
N ASN A 118 -11.39 -10.75 -34.38
CA ASN A 118 -11.95 -10.17 -35.61
C ASN A 118 -13.40 -9.73 -35.48
N THR A 119 -14.04 -9.94 -34.32
CA THR A 119 -15.43 -9.51 -34.09
C THR A 119 -15.44 -8.12 -33.44
N PRO A 120 -15.85 -7.05 -34.15
CA PRO A 120 -15.87 -5.70 -33.58
C PRO A 120 -16.91 -5.55 -32.46
N GLY A 121 -16.59 -4.69 -31.50
CA GLY A 121 -17.46 -4.36 -30.38
C GLY A 121 -17.39 -5.35 -29.22
N CYS A 122 -18.13 -5.01 -28.16
CA CYS A 122 -18.37 -5.82 -26.98
C CYS A 122 -19.62 -5.33 -26.26
N LEU A 123 -20.05 -6.00 -25.19
CA LEU A 123 -21.29 -5.68 -24.50
C LEU A 123 -21.38 -4.21 -24.01
N ASP A 124 -20.26 -3.63 -23.56
CA ASP A 124 -20.22 -2.24 -23.08
C ASP A 124 -19.89 -1.20 -24.15
N ASP A 125 -19.45 -1.62 -25.35
CA ASP A 125 -19.19 -0.74 -26.49
C ASP A 125 -19.50 -1.47 -27.81
N PRO A 126 -20.79 -1.70 -28.11
CA PRO A 126 -21.21 -2.49 -29.27
C PRO A 126 -20.99 -1.75 -30.61
N ALA A 127 -20.80 -0.43 -30.58
CA ALA A 127 -20.57 0.40 -31.77
C ALA A 127 -19.08 0.50 -32.15
N SER A 128 -18.18 -0.10 -31.37
CA SER A 128 -16.75 -0.03 -31.63
C SER A 128 -16.36 -0.78 -32.90
N ASN A 129 -15.49 -0.17 -33.71
CA ASN A 129 -14.84 -0.84 -34.84
C ASN A 129 -13.68 -1.75 -34.41
N LEU A 130 -13.41 -1.85 -33.12
CA LEU A 130 -12.37 -2.70 -32.55
C LEU A 130 -13.01 -3.76 -31.67
N THR A 131 -12.41 -4.95 -31.63
CA THR A 131 -12.77 -5.98 -30.67
C THR A 131 -12.45 -5.49 -29.26
N CYS A 132 -13.43 -5.50 -28.38
CA CYS A 132 -13.26 -5.11 -26.98
C CYS A 132 -13.75 -6.18 -26.02
N PHE A 133 -13.50 -5.96 -24.73
CA PHE A 133 -14.01 -6.81 -23.66
C PHE A 133 -14.05 -6.02 -22.36
N THR A 134 -14.91 -6.44 -21.44
CA THR A 134 -15.02 -5.82 -20.13
C THR A 134 -14.91 -6.84 -19.02
N PHE A 135 -14.18 -6.47 -17.98
CA PHE A 135 -14.16 -7.17 -16.70
C PHE A 135 -14.35 -6.18 -15.55
N ARG A 136 -14.73 -6.69 -14.38
CA ARG A 136 -14.83 -5.89 -13.17
C ARG A 136 -13.68 -6.24 -12.24
N ALA A 137 -12.82 -5.26 -11.97
CA ALA A 137 -11.81 -5.36 -10.93
C ALA A 137 -12.45 -4.96 -9.60
N CYS A 138 -12.52 -5.89 -8.67
CA CYS A 138 -13.20 -5.71 -7.39
C CYS A 138 -12.20 -5.79 -6.23
N CYS A 139 -12.43 -4.98 -5.20
CA CYS A 139 -11.66 -5.01 -3.97
C CYS A 139 -12.55 -4.81 -2.74
N SER A 140 -12.17 -5.39 -1.61
CA SER A 140 -12.77 -5.16 -0.30
C SER A 140 -11.66 -5.04 0.76
N ILE A 141 -11.98 -4.34 1.84
CA ILE A 141 -11.14 -4.22 3.03
C ILE A 141 -12.01 -4.66 4.21
N GLU A 142 -11.55 -5.68 4.92
CA GLU A 142 -12.25 -6.16 6.12
C GLU A 142 -12.26 -5.07 7.21
N PRO A 143 -13.25 -5.09 8.12
CA PRO A 143 -13.24 -4.18 9.26
C PRO A 143 -11.98 -4.33 10.11
N TYR A 144 -11.43 -3.20 10.53
CA TYR A 144 -10.41 -3.09 11.57
C TYR A 144 -10.93 -2.17 12.70
N ASP A 145 -10.07 -1.75 13.63
CA ASP A 145 -10.39 -0.91 14.80
C ASP A 145 -11.30 0.28 14.48
N GLU A 146 -11.10 0.97 13.35
CA GLU A 146 -12.05 1.95 12.82
C GLU A 146 -13.03 1.30 11.84
N LYS A 147 -14.18 0.87 12.37
CA LYS A 147 -15.27 0.30 11.56
C LYS A 147 -15.78 1.34 10.56
N ASN A 148 -15.81 0.98 9.27
CA ASN A 148 -16.42 1.77 8.20
C ASN A 148 -15.70 3.08 7.82
N LYS A 149 -14.38 3.18 8.01
CA LYS A 149 -13.56 4.30 7.51
C LYS A 149 -13.54 4.30 5.98
N GLU A 150 -13.70 5.47 5.36
CA GLU A 150 -13.51 5.63 3.91
C GLU A 150 -12.02 5.80 3.61
N LEU A 151 -11.47 4.89 2.80
CA LEU A 151 -10.09 4.95 2.32
C LEU A 151 -10.07 5.19 0.81
N ARG A 152 -9.04 5.90 0.35
CA ARG A 152 -8.80 6.13 -1.08
C ARG A 152 -7.74 5.15 -1.57
N LEU A 153 -8.08 4.33 -2.56
CA LEU A 153 -7.14 3.43 -3.22
C LEU A 153 -6.84 3.93 -4.61
N ALA A 154 -5.56 4.02 -4.97
CA ALA A 154 -5.14 4.08 -6.35
C ALA A 154 -5.09 2.64 -6.87
N TYR A 155 -5.90 2.33 -7.87
CA TYR A 155 -5.87 1.06 -8.57
C TYR A 155 -5.30 1.26 -9.97
N SER A 156 -4.47 0.32 -10.42
CA SER A 156 -3.98 0.29 -11.79
C SER A 156 -4.14 -1.07 -12.44
N VAL A 157 -4.46 -1.05 -13.73
CA VAL A 157 -4.54 -2.21 -14.61
C VAL A 157 -3.50 -2.00 -15.71
N GLU A 158 -2.50 -2.89 -15.75
CA GLU A 158 -1.48 -2.91 -16.78
C GLU A 158 -1.63 -4.15 -17.66
N ALA A 159 -1.72 -3.94 -18.97
CA ALA A 159 -1.78 -5.00 -19.96
C ALA A 159 -0.38 -5.34 -20.48
N GLU A 160 0.03 -6.60 -20.30
CA GLU A 160 1.20 -7.28 -20.90
C GLU A 160 2.63 -6.73 -20.65
N THR A 161 2.82 -5.45 -20.34
CA THR A 161 4.15 -4.82 -20.26
C THR A 161 4.83 -4.92 -18.90
N PHE A 162 4.20 -5.61 -17.96
CA PHE A 162 4.56 -5.59 -16.55
C PHE A 162 5.79 -6.43 -16.17
N ASP A 163 6.24 -7.32 -17.05
CA ASP A 163 7.37 -8.23 -16.83
C ASP A 163 8.68 -7.75 -17.49
N HIS A 164 8.66 -6.56 -18.12
CA HIS A 164 9.76 -5.98 -18.90
C HIS A 164 10.26 -6.83 -20.08
N LEU A 165 9.74 -8.04 -20.29
CA LEU A 165 10.06 -8.92 -21.42
C LEU A 165 9.28 -8.48 -22.67
N LYS A 166 8.05 -7.99 -22.48
CA LYS A 166 7.20 -7.51 -23.56
C LYS A 166 7.13 -5.98 -23.57
N LYS A 167 7.66 -5.38 -24.65
CA LYS A 167 7.68 -3.92 -24.84
C LYS A 167 6.36 -3.32 -25.35
N PHE A 168 5.50 -4.15 -25.95
CA PHE A 168 4.27 -3.69 -26.58
C PHE A 168 3.08 -4.53 -26.14
N SER A 169 2.05 -3.86 -25.62
CA SER A 169 0.75 -4.48 -25.36
C SER A 169 -0.10 -4.56 -26.62
N ARG A 170 -0.81 -5.68 -26.79
CA ARG A 170 -1.86 -5.91 -27.79
C ARG A 170 -3.18 -5.27 -27.37
N VAL A 171 -3.35 -4.97 -26.09
CA VAL A 171 -4.54 -4.32 -25.54
C VAL A 171 -4.22 -2.88 -25.12
N PHE A 172 -5.18 -1.99 -25.34
CA PHE A 172 -5.17 -0.66 -24.76
C PHE A 172 -6.52 -0.36 -24.08
N PHE A 173 -6.49 0.62 -23.21
CA PHE A 173 -7.62 1.23 -22.52
C PHE A 173 -7.71 2.70 -22.94
N PHE A 174 -8.87 3.31 -22.74
CA PHE A 174 -9.01 4.75 -22.76
C PHE A 174 -8.90 5.28 -21.32
N ASP A 175 -8.02 6.26 -21.11
CA ASP A 175 -7.95 6.99 -19.85
C ASP A 175 -9.07 8.03 -19.72
N ARG A 176 -9.03 8.84 -18.66
CA ARG A 176 -10.04 9.88 -18.42
C ARG A 176 -10.03 11.00 -19.46
N GLU A 177 -8.93 11.17 -20.19
CA GLU A 177 -8.76 12.16 -21.25
C GLU A 177 -9.00 11.56 -22.64
N ASN A 178 -9.56 10.33 -22.69
CA ASN A 178 -9.79 9.57 -23.91
C ASN A 178 -8.50 9.27 -24.71
N LYS A 179 -7.34 9.22 -24.03
CA LYS A 179 -6.06 8.81 -24.62
C LYS A 179 -5.87 7.32 -24.49
N ARG A 180 -5.26 6.72 -25.51
CA ARG A 180 -4.93 5.29 -25.51
C ARG A 180 -3.73 5.01 -24.61
N THR A 181 -3.89 4.07 -23.70
CA THR A 181 -2.84 3.63 -22.78
C THR A 181 -2.93 2.13 -22.53
N ASN A 182 -1.81 1.45 -22.33
CA ASN A 182 -1.78 0.05 -21.84
C ASN A 182 -1.80 -0.03 -20.30
N VAL A 183 -1.77 1.12 -19.62
CA VAL A 183 -1.84 1.25 -18.16
C VAL A 183 -2.98 2.19 -17.80
N LEU A 184 -4.06 1.65 -17.23
CA LEU A 184 -5.18 2.41 -16.72
C LEU A 184 -4.99 2.62 -15.21
N THR A 185 -5.04 3.87 -14.74
CA THR A 185 -4.99 4.19 -13.32
C THR A 185 -6.22 5.00 -12.91
N ARG A 186 -6.87 4.64 -11.81
CA ARG A 186 -7.92 5.49 -11.19
C ARG A 186 -7.83 5.45 -9.66
N VAL A 187 -8.46 6.42 -9.03
CA VAL A 187 -8.67 6.45 -7.58
C VAL A 187 -10.11 6.07 -7.28
N VAL A 188 -10.28 5.15 -6.33
CA VAL A 188 -11.59 4.68 -5.83
C VAL A 188 -11.68 4.90 -4.33
N ARG A 189 -12.90 4.97 -3.83
CA ARG A 189 -13.20 5.04 -2.40
C ARG A 189 -13.70 3.66 -1.97
N VAL A 190 -13.16 3.15 -0.87
CA VAL A 190 -13.50 1.83 -0.32
C VAL A 190 -13.70 1.97 1.17
N HIS A 191 -14.76 1.37 1.70
CA HIS A 191 -15.03 1.36 3.13
C HIS A 191 -14.42 0.14 3.80
N THR A 192 -13.88 0.31 5.02
CA THR A 192 -13.38 -0.77 5.88
C THR A 192 -14.52 -1.48 6.61
N ASN A 193 -15.52 -1.94 5.87
CA ASN A 193 -16.70 -2.63 6.40
C ASN A 193 -16.95 -3.99 5.71
N GLY A 194 -15.98 -4.46 4.90
CA GLY A 194 -16.10 -5.66 4.09
C GLY A 194 -16.88 -5.47 2.78
N SER A 195 -17.45 -4.29 2.50
CA SER A 195 -18.16 -4.04 1.25
C SER A 195 -17.22 -4.18 0.05
N THR A 196 -17.68 -4.91 -0.97
CA THR A 196 -16.93 -5.09 -2.21
C THR A 196 -17.21 -3.94 -3.16
N GLU A 197 -16.14 -3.23 -3.54
CA GLU A 197 -16.18 -2.16 -4.53
C GLU A 197 -15.62 -2.64 -5.87
N CYS A 198 -16.37 -2.44 -6.95
CA CYS A 198 -16.05 -2.99 -8.27
C CYS A 198 -15.97 -1.91 -9.34
N GLN A 199 -14.89 -1.95 -10.13
CA GLN A 199 -14.65 -1.03 -11.23
C GLN A 199 -14.71 -1.76 -12.56
N ALA A 200 -15.59 -1.30 -13.46
CA ALA A 200 -15.63 -1.78 -14.83
C ALA A 200 -14.41 -1.26 -15.61
N VAL A 201 -13.74 -2.19 -16.31
CA VAL A 201 -12.57 -1.93 -17.13
C VAL A 201 -12.79 -2.53 -18.51
N THR A 202 -12.89 -1.66 -19.52
CA THR A 202 -13.06 -2.05 -20.92
C THR A 202 -11.73 -1.92 -21.65
N GLY A 203 -11.23 -3.04 -22.16
CA GLY A 203 -10.01 -3.12 -22.96
C GLY A 203 -10.31 -3.36 -24.43
N TYR A 204 -9.47 -2.81 -25.31
CA TYR A 204 -9.60 -2.90 -26.76
C TYR A 204 -8.38 -3.59 -27.35
N ILE A 205 -8.59 -4.57 -28.22
CA ILE A 205 -7.53 -5.25 -28.96
C ILE A 205 -7.09 -4.35 -30.11
N LYS A 206 -5.78 -4.13 -30.24
CA LYS A 206 -5.21 -3.36 -31.35
C LYS A 206 -5.49 -4.06 -32.67
N ALA A 207 -5.89 -3.29 -33.68
CA ALA A 207 -5.99 -3.78 -35.06
C ALA A 207 -4.67 -4.41 -35.52
N ASN A 208 -4.76 -5.45 -36.36
CA ASN A 208 -3.63 -6.18 -36.93
C ASN A 208 -2.73 -6.88 -35.89
N THR A 209 -3.28 -7.24 -34.73
CA THR A 209 -2.57 -8.07 -33.75
C THR A 209 -2.28 -9.45 -34.35
N ARG A 210 -1.00 -9.75 -34.60
CA ARG A 210 -0.55 -11.02 -35.21
C ARG A 210 -0.55 -12.19 -34.24
N ASP A 211 -0.17 -11.93 -32.99
CA ASP A 211 -0.13 -12.91 -31.92
C ASP A 211 -1.52 -13.03 -31.29
N ILE A 212 -2.28 -14.03 -31.73
CA ILE A 212 -3.63 -14.33 -31.24
C ILE A 212 -3.69 -15.56 -30.34
N GLN A 213 -2.58 -16.31 -30.22
CA GLN A 213 -2.53 -17.55 -29.45
C GLN A 213 -2.07 -17.31 -28.01
N THR A 214 -1.19 -16.34 -27.78
CA THR A 214 -0.69 -16.06 -26.43
C THR A 214 -1.79 -15.43 -25.57
N PRO A 215 -2.07 -15.93 -24.36
CA PRO A 215 -3.05 -15.31 -23.47
C PRO A 215 -2.71 -13.85 -23.19
N VAL A 216 -3.71 -12.96 -23.27
CA VAL A 216 -3.54 -11.57 -22.81
C VAL A 216 -3.54 -11.56 -21.29
N ARG A 217 -2.44 -11.13 -20.69
CA ARG A 217 -2.30 -11.05 -19.24
C ARG A 217 -2.44 -9.62 -18.75
N PHE A 218 -2.99 -9.49 -17.55
CA PHE A 218 -3.17 -8.21 -16.87
C PHE A 218 -2.53 -8.28 -15.48
N ARG A 219 -1.90 -7.20 -15.06
CA ARG A 219 -1.49 -6.97 -13.68
C ARG A 219 -2.42 -5.94 -13.05
N LEU A 220 -3.09 -6.34 -11.98
CA LEU A 220 -3.90 -5.46 -11.15
C LEU A 220 -3.07 -5.07 -9.92
N LYS A 221 -2.93 -3.78 -9.65
CA LYS A 221 -2.21 -3.26 -8.49
C LYS A 221 -3.11 -2.30 -7.72
N TYR A 222 -3.07 -2.39 -6.40
CA TYR A 222 -3.71 -1.44 -5.49
C TYR A 222 -2.64 -0.82 -4.59
N SER A 223 -2.82 0.46 -4.27
CA SER A 223 -2.04 1.16 -3.25
C SER A 223 -2.93 2.15 -2.52
N LEU A 224 -2.71 2.30 -1.21
CA LEU A 224 -3.34 3.37 -0.45
C LEU A 224 -2.87 4.74 -0.95
N VAL A 225 -3.81 5.68 -1.05
CA VAL A 225 -3.50 7.09 -1.28
C VAL A 225 -3.35 7.74 0.07
N GLU A 226 -2.12 8.05 0.45
CA GLU A 226 -1.82 8.72 1.71
C GLU A 226 -2.24 10.19 1.67
N PRO A 227 -3.01 10.67 2.67
CA PRO A 227 -3.25 12.09 2.83
C PRO A 227 -1.96 12.79 3.26
N PRO A 228 -1.88 14.12 3.08
CA PRO A 228 -0.86 14.91 3.76
C PRO A 228 -0.88 14.62 5.26
N LEU A 229 0.30 14.60 5.89
CA LEU A 229 0.41 14.50 7.34
C LEU A 229 -0.37 15.65 7.99
N ALA A 230 -1.16 15.33 9.00
CA ALA A 230 -1.86 16.33 9.77
C ALA A 230 -0.87 17.17 10.60
N ASP A 231 -1.23 18.42 10.87
CA ASP A 231 -0.44 19.31 11.74
C ASP A 231 -0.41 18.82 13.20
N SER A 232 -1.35 17.95 13.58
CA SER A 232 -1.45 17.38 14.92
C SER A 232 -1.19 15.88 14.91
N ALA A 233 -0.32 15.43 15.79
CA ALA A 233 -0.06 14.01 16.06
C ALA A 233 -1.26 13.27 16.67
N LEU A 234 -2.31 13.98 17.10
CA LEU A 234 -3.56 13.39 17.59
C LEU A 234 -4.48 12.92 16.46
N VAL A 235 -4.24 13.36 15.22
CA VAL A 235 -4.98 12.87 14.06
C VAL A 235 -4.33 11.56 13.63
N ARG A 236 -5.04 10.45 13.86
CA ARG A 236 -4.58 9.11 13.50
C ARG A 236 -4.29 9.02 12.00
N LEU A 237 -3.16 8.41 11.67
CA LEU A 237 -2.78 8.13 10.29
C LEU A 237 -3.72 7.07 9.69
N ASN A 238 -3.72 6.99 8.36
CA ASN A 238 -4.36 5.87 7.68
C ASN A 238 -3.66 4.55 8.07
N PRO A 239 -4.37 3.41 8.00
CA PRO A 239 -3.74 2.11 8.15
C PRO A 239 -2.68 1.89 7.05
N ILE A 240 -1.79 0.92 7.25
CA ILE A 240 -0.80 0.49 6.26
C ILE A 240 -1.21 -0.87 5.66
N LEU A 241 -0.81 -1.14 4.42
CA LEU A 241 -1.02 -2.45 3.82
C LEU A 241 -0.02 -3.46 4.40
N ASP A 242 -0.50 -4.68 4.66
CA ASP A 242 0.33 -5.87 4.89
C ASP A 242 1.22 -6.19 3.67
#